data_AF-A0A8X8C6C1-F1
#
_entry.id   AF-A0A8X8C6C1-F1
#
_cell.length_a   1.000
_cell.length_b   1.000
_cell.length_c   1.000
_cell.angle_alpha   90.00
_cell.angle_beta   90.00
_cell.angle_gamma   90.00
#
_symmetry.space_group_name_H-M   'P 1'
#
loop_
_entity.id
_entity.type
_entity.pdbx_description
1 polymer ?
#
loop_
_entity_poly.entity_id
_entity_poly.type
_entity_poly.pdbx_seq_one_letter_code
_entity_poly.pdbx_strand_id
1 'polypeptide(L)'
;MVDRKNPFNWVGCALKKLFDEGVVKCEELWITSKLWYTRVIYCAMSKHWKTCLGPLDRTLDELQLDYVDLYLIHFPVSMKKNYVGYEPENLTQPDIQASWREIKTFYESGKVHAIGVSNFSSKKLRDLLAVALVRPAVNQVECHPVWQQPKLHAFFQSKGVYLFERLVTGNTFVHGTYGAYRTLHELWDGEM
;
A
#
# COMPACT_ATOMS: atom_id res chain seq x y z
N MET A 1 -13.74 14.90 18.24
CA MET A 1 -12.41 15.02 18.87
C MET A 1 -11.41 14.35 17.94
N VAL A 2 -10.34 15.05 17.52
CA VAL A 2 -9.29 14.48 16.66
C VAL A 2 -8.44 13.52 17.48
N ASP A 3 -8.37 12.26 17.08
CA ASP A 3 -7.46 11.28 17.68
C ASP A 3 -6.02 11.65 17.33
N ARG A 4 -5.28 12.16 18.31
CA ARG A 4 -3.89 12.63 18.13
C ARG A 4 -2.91 11.51 17.75
N LYS A 5 -3.30 10.23 17.83
CA LYS A 5 -2.45 9.09 17.47
C LYS A 5 -2.65 8.59 16.03
N ASN A 6 -3.66 9.09 15.31
CA ASN A 6 -3.91 8.68 13.92
C ASN A 6 -3.58 9.82 12.93
N PRO A 7 -2.44 9.78 12.20
CA PRO A 7 -2.06 10.81 11.24
C PRO A 7 -3.09 11.01 10.12
N PHE A 8 -3.85 9.98 9.75
CA PHE A 8 -4.86 10.06 8.69
C PHE A 8 -6.00 11.04 9.03
N ASN A 9 -6.35 11.14 10.31
CA ASN A 9 -7.38 12.06 10.80
C ASN A 9 -6.98 13.53 10.54
N TRP A 10 -5.69 13.85 10.63
CA TRP A 10 -5.20 15.22 10.37
C TRP A 10 -5.24 15.57 8.88
N VAL A 11 -4.91 14.60 8.01
CA VAL A 11 -5.00 14.79 6.56
C VAL A 11 -6.45 15.04 6.15
N GLY A 12 -7.39 14.23 6.62
CA GLY A 12 -8.81 14.42 6.34
C GLY A 12 -9.35 15.77 6.84
N CYS A 13 -8.99 16.18 8.07
CA CYS A 13 -9.35 17.50 8.58
C CYS A 13 -8.80 18.64 7.72
N ALA A 14 -7.56 18.53 7.23
CA ALA A 14 -6.94 19.53 6.36
C ALA A 14 -7.63 19.58 5.00
N LEU A 15 -7.90 18.43 4.38
CA LEU A 15 -8.63 18.33 3.11
C LEU A 15 -10.02 18.97 3.21
N LYS A 16 -10.80 18.57 4.22
CA LYS A 16 -12.14 19.15 4.46
C LYS A 16 -12.09 20.66 4.59
N LYS A 17 -11.13 21.20 5.35
CA LYS A 17 -10.97 22.65 5.49
C LYS A 17 -10.69 23.32 4.15
N LEU A 18 -9.78 22.76 3.34
CA LEU A 18 -9.44 23.31 2.03
C LEU A 18 -10.64 23.31 1.07
N PHE A 19 -11.48 22.27 1.13
CA PHE A 19 -12.71 22.18 0.33
C PHE A 19 -13.78 23.15 0.82
N ASP A 20 -14.01 23.23 2.13
CA ASP A 20 -15.00 24.13 2.75
C ASP A 20 -14.67 25.61 2.48
N GLU A 21 -13.38 25.96 2.46
CA GLU A 21 -12.89 27.32 2.16
C GLU A 21 -12.81 27.61 0.65
N GLY A 22 -13.11 26.63 -0.22
CA GLY A 22 -13.07 26.77 -1.67
C GLY A 22 -11.66 26.99 -2.24
N VAL A 23 -10.62 26.59 -1.51
CA VAL A 23 -9.22 26.75 -1.93
C VAL A 23 -8.87 25.81 -3.10
N VAL A 24 -9.46 24.62 -3.09
CA VAL A 24 -9.28 23.59 -4.10
C VAL A 24 -10.51 22.68 -4.10
N LYS A 25 -10.83 22.05 -5.22
CA LYS A 25 -11.86 21.01 -5.31
C LYS A 25 -11.25 19.62 -5.16
N CYS A 26 -12.08 18.64 -4.81
CA CYS A 26 -11.61 17.26 -4.62
C CYS A 26 -10.99 16.70 -5.91
N GLU A 27 -11.65 16.93 -7.06
CA GLU A 27 -11.20 16.48 -8.38
C GLU A 27 -9.93 17.17 -8.90
N GLU A 28 -9.44 18.20 -8.21
CA GLU A 28 -8.19 18.88 -8.52
C GLU A 28 -6.99 18.30 -7.75
N LEU A 29 -7.24 17.36 -6.83
CA LEU A 29 -6.22 16.66 -6.05
C LEU A 29 -6.08 15.21 -6.51
N TRP A 30 -4.86 14.68 -6.38
CA TRP A 30 -4.60 13.24 -6.53
C TRP A 30 -4.29 12.62 -5.18
N ILE A 31 -5.21 11.80 -4.66
CA ILE A 31 -5.15 11.24 -3.32
C ILE A 31 -4.82 9.76 -3.38
N THR A 32 -3.69 9.39 -2.78
CA THR A 32 -3.22 8.00 -2.69
C THR A 32 -3.27 7.49 -1.25
N SER A 33 -3.91 6.34 -1.03
CA SER A 33 -3.89 5.63 0.25
C SER A 33 -3.48 4.16 0.08
N LYS A 34 -3.30 3.44 1.19
CA LYS A 34 -2.71 2.11 1.19
C LYS A 34 -3.37 1.16 2.17
N LEU A 35 -3.63 -0.06 1.71
CA LEU A 35 -4.07 -1.18 2.55
C LEU A 35 -2.90 -1.65 3.44
N TRP A 36 -3.04 -1.44 4.74
CA TRP A 36 -2.07 -1.91 5.73
C TRP A 36 -2.19 -3.43 5.95
N TYR A 37 -1.07 -4.13 6.14
CA TYR A 37 -1.02 -5.60 6.21
C TYR A 37 -1.80 -6.20 7.38
N THR A 38 -2.00 -5.47 8.50
CA THR A 38 -2.88 -5.94 9.59
C THR A 38 -4.37 -5.90 9.22
N ARG A 39 -4.73 -5.14 8.17
CA ARG A 39 -6.13 -4.97 7.72
C ARG A 39 -6.54 -6.01 6.67
N VAL A 40 -5.58 -6.61 5.95
CA VAL A 40 -5.80 -7.76 5.02
C VAL A 40 -6.44 -8.96 5.75
N ILE A 41 -6.14 -9.12 7.03
CA ILE A 41 -6.64 -10.24 7.85
C ILE A 41 -8.13 -10.09 8.20
N TYR A 42 -8.67 -8.87 8.23
CA TYR A 42 -10.09 -8.69 8.61
C TYR A 42 -11.06 -9.21 7.55
N CYS A 43 -10.72 -9.09 6.27
CA CYS A 43 -11.64 -9.46 5.18
C CYS A 43 -11.56 -10.92 4.77
N ALA A 44 -10.37 -11.55 4.80
CA ALA A 44 -10.23 -13.00 4.61
C ALA A 44 -10.99 -13.83 5.68
N MET A 45 -11.27 -13.22 6.84
CA MET A 45 -11.87 -13.89 8.00
C MET A 45 -13.38 -13.70 8.16
N SER A 46 -13.97 -12.70 7.51
CA SER A 46 -15.43 -12.60 7.49
C SER A 46 -15.95 -13.60 6.45
N LYS A 47 -16.87 -14.50 6.82
CA LYS A 47 -17.60 -15.37 5.85
C LYS A 47 -18.47 -14.56 4.87
N HIS A 48 -18.23 -13.25 4.76
CA HIS A 48 -18.92 -12.24 3.97
C HIS A 48 -17.90 -11.45 3.14
N TRP A 49 -17.04 -12.17 2.42
CA TRP A 49 -16.09 -11.59 1.45
C TRP A 49 -16.75 -10.66 0.42
N LYS A 50 -18.07 -10.79 0.21
CA LYS A 50 -18.85 -9.98 -0.73
C LYS A 50 -19.16 -8.56 -0.24
N THR A 51 -18.88 -8.22 1.02
CA THR A 51 -19.24 -6.90 1.60
C THR A 51 -18.10 -6.23 2.37
N CYS A 52 -16.89 -6.76 2.34
CA CYS A 52 -15.79 -6.27 3.17
C CYS A 52 -15.09 -5.05 2.56
N LEU A 53 -15.80 -3.94 2.39
CA LEU A 53 -15.19 -2.63 2.13
C LEU A 53 -14.58 -2.00 3.40
N GLY A 54 -14.66 -2.67 4.56
CA GLY A 54 -14.30 -2.14 5.87
C GLY A 54 -12.95 -1.41 5.95
N PRO A 55 -11.85 -1.93 5.37
CA PRO A 55 -10.58 -1.21 5.35
C PRO A 55 -10.60 0.08 4.52
N LEU A 56 -11.27 0.05 3.36
CA LEU A 56 -11.41 1.20 2.47
C LEU A 56 -12.36 2.24 3.06
N ASP A 57 -13.56 1.83 3.49
CA ASP A 57 -14.57 2.71 4.09
C ASP A 57 -13.98 3.45 5.28
N ARG A 58 -13.23 2.75 6.14
CA ARG A 58 -12.51 3.40 7.24
C ARG A 58 -11.50 4.43 6.75
N THR A 59 -10.76 4.15 5.68
CA THR A 59 -9.83 5.13 5.11
C THR A 59 -10.58 6.35 4.56
N LEU A 60 -11.69 6.13 3.85
CA LEU A 60 -12.53 7.19 3.29
C LEU A 60 -13.15 8.05 4.40
N ASP A 61 -13.63 7.43 5.48
CA ASP A 61 -14.13 8.12 6.68
C ASP A 61 -13.02 8.95 7.35
N GLU A 62 -11.83 8.38 7.53
CA GLU A 62 -10.68 9.09 8.13
C GLU A 62 -10.20 10.26 7.26
N LEU A 63 -10.28 10.14 5.93
CA LEU A 63 -9.94 11.19 4.97
C LEU A 63 -11.09 12.16 4.69
N GLN A 64 -12.31 11.82 5.09
CA GLN A 64 -13.55 12.55 4.78
C GLN A 64 -13.77 12.72 3.26
N LEU A 65 -13.64 11.61 2.53
CA LEU A 65 -13.77 11.55 1.07
C LEU A 65 -14.75 10.45 0.65
N ASP A 66 -15.35 10.60 -0.52
CA ASP A 66 -16.18 9.55 -1.14
C ASP A 66 -15.35 8.55 -1.97
N TYR A 67 -14.16 8.97 -2.43
CA TYR A 67 -13.25 8.16 -3.23
C TYR A 67 -11.78 8.50 -2.96
N VAL A 68 -10.88 7.65 -3.46
CA VAL A 68 -9.45 7.96 -3.63
C VAL A 68 -9.00 7.62 -5.04
N ASP A 69 -8.02 8.36 -5.56
CA ASP A 69 -7.52 8.15 -6.92
C ASP A 69 -6.69 6.88 -7.03
N LEU A 70 -5.88 6.58 -6.01
CA LEU A 70 -5.01 5.41 -6.01
C LEU A 70 -5.05 4.69 -4.66
N TYR A 71 -5.32 3.39 -4.69
CA TYR A 71 -5.19 2.54 -3.51
C TYR A 71 -4.15 1.45 -3.74
N LEU A 72 -3.23 1.26 -2.79
CA LEU A 72 -2.12 0.32 -2.93
C LEU A 72 -2.12 -0.77 -1.86
N ILE A 73 -1.77 -2.00 -2.21
CA ILE A 73 -1.28 -2.96 -1.21
C ILE A 73 0.04 -2.44 -0.66
N HIS A 74 0.12 -2.11 0.63
CA HIS A 74 1.29 -1.39 1.17
C HIS A 74 2.56 -2.26 1.17
N PHE A 75 2.47 -3.52 1.58
CA PHE A 75 3.60 -4.45 1.59
C PHE A 75 3.12 -5.87 1.22
N PRO A 76 3.93 -6.67 0.51
CA PRO A 76 3.63 -8.08 0.25
C PRO A 76 3.96 -8.94 1.49
N VAL A 77 3.38 -8.59 2.64
CA VAL A 77 3.65 -9.23 3.93
C VAL A 77 2.32 -9.51 4.64
N SER A 78 2.26 -10.63 5.37
CA SER A 78 1.13 -11.00 6.23
C SER A 78 1.62 -11.27 7.65
N MET A 79 0.74 -11.11 8.64
CA MET A 79 1.04 -11.39 10.05
C MET A 79 0.00 -12.30 10.70
N LYS A 80 0.32 -12.83 11.87
CA LYS A 80 -0.61 -13.55 12.75
C LYS A 80 -1.71 -12.61 13.26
N LYS A 81 -2.88 -13.20 13.54
CA LYS A 81 -4.08 -12.51 14.02
C LYS A 81 -3.81 -11.70 15.29
N ASN A 82 -4.44 -10.53 15.41
CA ASN A 82 -4.43 -9.65 16.60
C ASN A 82 -3.06 -9.13 17.02
N TYR A 83 -2.04 -9.23 16.16
CA TYR A 83 -0.72 -8.73 16.47
C TYR A 83 -0.54 -7.29 15.98
N VAL A 84 -0.06 -6.41 16.87
CA VAL A 84 0.27 -5.02 16.56
C VAL A 84 1.77 -4.85 16.80
N GLY A 85 2.54 -4.77 15.72
CA GLY A 85 4.00 -4.66 15.78
C GLY A 85 4.69 -5.21 14.53
N TYR A 86 6.01 -5.21 14.53
CA TYR A 86 6.87 -5.85 13.52
C TYR A 86 7.81 -6.83 14.22
N GLU A 87 7.24 -7.95 14.66
CA GLU A 87 7.96 -8.99 15.39
C GLU A 87 8.02 -10.19 14.47
N PRO A 88 9.21 -10.62 14.01
CA PRO A 88 9.22 -11.43 12.83
C PRO A 88 8.83 -12.90 13.09
N GLU A 89 8.60 -13.29 14.35
CA GLU A 89 7.91 -14.53 14.76
C GLU A 89 6.42 -14.53 14.40
N ASN A 90 5.87 -13.33 14.14
CA ASN A 90 4.47 -13.13 13.80
C ASN A 90 4.24 -12.96 12.30
N LEU A 91 5.29 -12.96 11.48
CA LEU A 91 5.14 -13.01 10.03
C LEU A 91 4.55 -14.35 9.59
N THR A 92 3.64 -14.30 8.62
CA THR A 92 3.07 -15.48 7.96
C THR A 92 3.32 -15.40 6.46
N GLN A 93 3.17 -16.53 5.77
CA GLN A 93 3.21 -16.54 4.31
C GLN A 93 2.09 -15.64 3.76
N PRO A 94 2.42 -14.63 2.91
CA PRO A 94 1.43 -13.69 2.41
C PRO A 94 0.61 -14.31 1.26
N ASP A 95 -0.72 -14.26 1.38
CA ASP A 95 -1.61 -14.53 0.24
C ASP A 95 -1.84 -13.24 -0.55
N ILE A 96 -0.89 -12.96 -1.44
CA ILE A 96 -0.93 -11.79 -2.34
C ILE A 96 -2.15 -11.84 -3.26
N GLN A 97 -2.58 -13.04 -3.68
CA GLN A 97 -3.72 -13.18 -4.60
C GLN A 97 -5.04 -12.89 -3.90
N ALA A 98 -5.22 -13.32 -2.65
CA ALA A 98 -6.36 -12.93 -1.84
C ALA A 98 -6.39 -11.41 -1.62
N SER A 99 -5.25 -10.81 -1.26
CA SER A 99 -5.14 -9.36 -1.08
C SER A 99 -5.49 -8.60 -2.38
N TRP A 100 -5.05 -9.10 -3.53
CA TRP A 100 -5.38 -8.50 -4.83
C TRP A 100 -6.87 -8.62 -5.18
N ARG A 101 -7.49 -9.77 -4.89
CA ARG A 101 -8.94 -9.95 -5.08
C ARG A 101 -9.74 -8.97 -4.23
N GLU A 102 -9.29 -8.68 -3.01
CA GLU A 102 -9.93 -7.72 -2.12
C GLU A 102 -9.86 -6.30 -2.67
N ILE A 103 -8.66 -5.79 -2.97
CA ILE A 103 -8.51 -4.43 -3.52
C ILE A 103 -9.17 -4.27 -4.90
N LYS A 104 -9.32 -5.36 -5.66
CA LYS A 104 -10.14 -5.36 -6.88
C LYS A 104 -11.61 -5.03 -6.58
N THR A 105 -12.18 -5.53 -5.47
CA THR A 105 -13.56 -5.17 -5.10
C THR A 105 -13.70 -3.68 -4.77
N PHE A 106 -12.64 -3.05 -4.26
CA PHE A 106 -12.60 -1.62 -3.98
C PHE A 106 -12.65 -0.81 -5.29
N TYR A 107 -11.88 -1.23 -6.29
CA TYR A 107 -11.94 -0.68 -7.64
C TYR A 107 -13.33 -0.86 -8.27
N GLU A 108 -13.90 -2.06 -8.20
CA GLU A 108 -15.23 -2.35 -8.77
C GLU A 108 -16.37 -1.59 -8.08
N SER A 109 -16.17 -1.15 -6.83
CA SER A 109 -17.16 -0.33 -6.12
C SER A 109 -17.26 1.11 -6.64
N GLY A 110 -16.31 1.57 -7.46
CA GLY A 110 -16.21 2.96 -7.92
C GLY A 110 -15.59 3.94 -6.91
N LYS A 111 -15.34 3.51 -5.67
CA LYS A 111 -14.69 4.32 -4.62
C LYS A 111 -13.17 4.45 -4.78
N VAL A 112 -12.58 3.73 -5.73
CA VAL A 112 -11.14 3.78 -6.04
C VAL A 112 -10.95 3.85 -7.54
N HIS A 113 -10.30 4.91 -8.05
CA HIS A 113 -10.11 5.10 -9.49
C HIS A 113 -8.98 4.23 -10.09
N ALA A 114 -7.96 3.92 -9.31
CA ALA A 114 -6.86 3.05 -9.71
C ALA A 114 -6.35 2.22 -8.53
N ILE A 115 -5.91 1.00 -8.81
CA ILE A 115 -5.34 0.10 -7.81
C ILE A 115 -3.93 -0.33 -8.18
N GLY A 116 -3.09 -0.56 -7.17
CA GLY A 116 -1.71 -0.93 -7.38
C GLY A 116 -1.08 -1.61 -6.17
N VAL A 117 0.24 -1.70 -6.20
CA VAL A 117 1.04 -2.33 -5.16
C VAL A 117 2.15 -1.40 -4.70
N SER A 118 2.77 -1.73 -3.57
CA SER A 118 3.92 -1.01 -3.03
C SER A 118 4.89 -2.03 -2.47
N ASN A 119 6.20 -1.79 -2.70
CA ASN A 119 7.29 -2.66 -2.24
C ASN A 119 7.26 -4.08 -2.84
N PHE A 120 6.79 -4.23 -4.08
CA PHE A 120 6.81 -5.51 -4.79
C PHE A 120 8.10 -5.65 -5.62
N SER A 121 8.79 -6.78 -5.47
CA SER A 121 9.90 -7.18 -6.34
C SER A 121 9.41 -7.60 -7.73
N SER A 122 10.33 -7.69 -8.70
CA SER A 122 10.02 -8.15 -10.07
C SER A 122 9.35 -9.52 -10.07
N LYS A 123 9.86 -10.46 -9.27
CA LYS A 123 9.26 -11.78 -9.08
C LYS A 123 7.82 -11.71 -8.56
N LYS A 124 7.59 -11.04 -7.44
CA LYS A 124 6.25 -10.94 -6.82
C LYS A 124 5.25 -10.26 -7.75
N LEU A 125 5.67 -9.21 -8.45
CA LEU A 125 4.81 -8.57 -9.44
C LEU A 125 4.51 -9.51 -10.61
N ARG A 126 5.49 -10.26 -11.11
CA ARG A 126 5.28 -11.23 -12.20
C ARG A 126 4.23 -12.27 -11.82
N ASP A 127 4.33 -12.81 -10.61
CA ASP A 127 3.38 -13.78 -10.08
C ASP A 127 1.98 -13.18 -9.96
N LEU A 128 1.88 -11.92 -9.53
CA LEU A 128 0.62 -11.20 -9.46
C LEU A 128 0.02 -10.96 -10.87
N LEU A 129 0.82 -10.48 -11.82
CA LEU A 129 0.39 -10.19 -13.19
C LEU A 129 -0.11 -11.43 -13.93
N ALA A 130 0.36 -12.62 -13.55
CA ALA A 130 -0.11 -13.88 -14.12
C ALA A 130 -1.57 -14.21 -13.75
N VAL A 131 -2.09 -13.66 -12.65
CA VAL A 131 -3.45 -13.94 -12.14
C VAL A 131 -4.35 -12.71 -12.06
N ALA A 132 -3.78 -11.51 -12.19
CA ALA A 132 -4.49 -10.24 -12.02
C ALA A 132 -5.38 -9.92 -13.24
N LEU A 133 -6.71 -9.96 -13.04
CA LEU A 133 -7.69 -9.54 -14.04
C LEU A 133 -7.62 -8.04 -14.32
N VAL A 134 -7.54 -7.23 -13.25
CA VAL A 134 -7.20 -5.81 -13.33
C VAL A 134 -5.71 -5.72 -13.05
N ARG A 135 -4.93 -5.16 -13.99
CA ARG A 135 -3.48 -4.99 -13.80
C ARG A 135 -3.21 -3.88 -12.78
N PRO A 136 -2.21 -4.02 -11.90
CA PRO A 136 -1.80 -2.92 -11.04
C PRO A 136 -1.36 -1.74 -11.91
N ALA A 137 -1.95 -0.56 -11.67
CA ALA A 137 -1.57 0.65 -12.37
C ALA A 137 -0.17 1.12 -11.95
N VAL A 138 0.16 0.93 -10.67
CA VAL A 138 1.37 1.43 -10.03
C VAL A 138 2.04 0.34 -9.18
N ASN A 139 3.38 0.30 -9.19
CA ASN A 139 4.16 -0.19 -8.05
C ASN A 139 4.92 0.98 -7.41
N GLN A 140 4.64 1.27 -6.13
CA GLN A 140 5.36 2.30 -5.39
C GLN A 140 6.56 1.69 -4.67
N VAL A 141 7.77 2.16 -4.99
CA VAL A 141 9.01 1.62 -4.42
C VAL A 141 9.96 2.72 -3.97
N GLU A 142 10.87 2.37 -3.06
CA GLU A 142 11.99 3.22 -2.69
C GLU A 142 12.88 3.45 -3.92
N CYS A 143 13.10 4.72 -4.30
CA CYS A 143 14.05 5.04 -5.35
C CYS A 143 14.78 6.33 -5.01
N HIS A 144 16.12 6.28 -5.12
CA HIS A 144 16.99 7.42 -4.87
C HIS A 144 18.36 7.17 -5.55
N PRO A 145 19.28 8.16 -5.63
CA PRO A 145 20.53 8.01 -6.39
C PRO A 145 21.41 6.81 -6.01
N VAL A 146 21.29 6.30 -4.79
CA VAL A 146 22.04 5.13 -4.27
C VAL A 146 21.23 3.82 -4.43
N TRP A 147 19.94 3.91 -4.74
CA TRP A 147 19.02 2.77 -4.91
C TRP A 147 18.05 3.02 -6.07
N GLN A 148 18.58 2.92 -7.29
CA GLN A 148 17.85 3.30 -8.52
C GLN A 148 17.02 2.17 -9.14
N GLN A 149 17.22 0.93 -8.70
CA GLN A 149 16.49 -0.27 -9.14
C GLN A 149 16.27 -0.40 -10.68
N PRO A 150 17.30 -0.22 -11.54
CA PRO A 150 17.10 -0.09 -12.99
C PRO A 150 16.47 -1.33 -13.66
N LYS A 151 16.77 -2.54 -13.16
CA LYS A 151 16.14 -3.77 -13.65
C LYS A 151 14.65 -3.81 -13.34
N LEU A 152 14.28 -3.33 -12.15
CA LEU A 152 12.90 -3.24 -11.71
C LEU A 152 12.14 -2.28 -12.63
N HIS A 153 12.70 -1.10 -12.89
CA HIS A 153 12.12 -0.12 -13.82
C HIS A 153 11.88 -0.70 -15.21
N ALA A 154 12.90 -1.32 -15.80
CA ALA A 154 12.79 -1.92 -17.13
C ALA A 154 11.71 -3.01 -17.17
N PHE A 155 11.61 -3.82 -16.11
CA PHE A 155 10.56 -4.82 -15.98
C PHE A 155 9.16 -4.18 -15.93
N PHE A 156 8.94 -3.20 -15.05
CA PHE A 156 7.65 -2.51 -14.91
C PHE A 156 7.19 -1.84 -16.20
N GLN A 157 8.09 -1.11 -16.86
CA GLN A 157 7.83 -0.49 -18.17
C GLN A 157 7.44 -1.53 -19.22
N SER A 158 8.15 -2.67 -19.29
CA SER A 158 7.84 -3.74 -20.24
C SER A 158 6.47 -4.40 -20.02
N LYS A 159 5.88 -4.25 -18.83
CA LYS A 159 4.57 -4.81 -18.46
C LYS A 159 3.43 -3.80 -18.52
N GLY A 160 3.72 -2.54 -18.87
CA GLY A 160 2.72 -1.47 -18.90
C GLY A 160 2.23 -1.08 -17.50
N VAL A 161 3.09 -1.26 -16.48
CA VAL A 161 2.81 -0.86 -15.10
C VAL A 161 3.69 0.35 -14.79
N TYR A 162 3.11 1.42 -14.25
CA TYR A 162 3.86 2.63 -13.91
C TYR A 162 4.65 2.41 -12.61
N LEU A 163 5.86 2.93 -12.58
CA LEU A 163 6.63 2.99 -11.34
C LEU A 163 6.36 4.36 -10.70
N PHE A 164 5.92 4.35 -9.43
CA PHE A 164 5.81 5.57 -8.65
C PHE A 164 6.95 5.61 -7.64
N GLU A 165 7.92 6.45 -7.91
CA GLU A 165 9.13 6.55 -7.10
C GLU A 165 8.85 7.34 -5.83
N ARG A 166 9.12 6.75 -4.67
CA ARG A 166 9.16 7.49 -3.42
C ARG A 166 10.60 7.96 -3.20
N LEU A 167 10.83 9.26 -3.34
CA LEU A 167 12.06 9.88 -2.88
C LEU A 167 12.10 9.80 -1.35
N VAL A 168 12.89 8.86 -0.83
CA VAL A 168 13.19 8.81 0.60
C VAL A 168 14.44 9.66 0.82
N THR A 169 14.29 10.84 1.38
CA THR A 169 15.42 11.54 1.99
C THR A 169 15.79 10.75 3.24
N GLY A 170 16.91 10.02 3.19
CA GLY A 170 17.33 9.14 4.29
C GLY A 170 17.47 9.93 5.59
N ASN A 171 16.60 9.66 6.56
CA ASN A 171 16.65 10.26 7.90
C ASN A 171 17.33 9.36 8.95
N THR A 172 17.85 8.20 8.54
CA THR A 172 18.46 7.22 9.46
C THR A 172 19.89 6.91 9.08
N PHE A 173 20.84 7.38 9.91
CA PHE A 173 22.19 6.85 9.95
C PHE A 173 22.14 5.43 10.52
N VAL A 174 22.80 4.49 9.84
CA VAL A 174 23.01 3.13 10.34
C VAL A 174 23.95 3.20 11.53
N HIS A 175 23.47 2.87 12.73
CA HIS A 175 24.31 2.78 13.93
C HIS A 175 25.20 1.54 13.84
N GLY A 176 26.53 1.72 13.87
CA GLY A 176 27.53 0.67 13.62
C GLY A 176 27.50 -0.53 14.57
N THR A 177 26.78 -0.45 15.70
CA THR A 177 26.75 -1.51 16.72
C THR A 177 25.49 -2.40 16.69
N TYR A 178 24.34 -1.93 16.20
CA TYR A 178 23.06 -2.63 16.46
C TYR A 178 22.37 -3.23 15.24
N GLY A 179 22.82 -2.93 14.02
CA GLY A 179 22.30 -3.56 12.79
C GLY A 179 20.78 -3.39 12.57
N ALA A 180 20.31 -3.69 11.35
CA ALA A 180 18.88 -3.81 11.09
C ALA A 180 18.40 -5.23 11.45
N TYR A 181 17.22 -5.33 12.05
CA TYR A 181 16.59 -6.57 12.49
C TYR A 181 16.46 -7.61 11.35
N ARG A 182 16.84 -8.86 11.70
CA ARG A 182 16.82 -10.12 10.92
C ARG A 182 17.51 -10.08 9.55
N THR A 183 18.10 -11.21 9.20
CA THR A 183 18.97 -11.32 8.02
C THR A 183 18.20 -10.91 6.78
N LEU A 184 18.77 -9.96 6.03
CA LEU A 184 18.28 -9.44 4.76
C LEU A 184 17.62 -10.55 3.91
N HIS A 185 18.24 -11.74 3.85
CA HIS A 185 17.79 -12.94 3.13
C HIS A 185 16.35 -13.43 3.38
N GLU A 186 15.72 -13.13 4.51
CA GLU A 186 14.32 -13.56 4.75
C GLU A 186 13.29 -12.57 4.19
N LEU A 187 13.66 -11.27 4.14
CA LEU A 187 12.85 -10.22 3.53
C LEU A 187 13.13 -10.06 2.03
N TRP A 188 14.34 -10.47 1.62
CA TRP A 188 14.98 -10.22 0.35
C TRP A 188 15.06 -11.52 -0.46
N ASP A 189 14.34 -11.61 -1.57
CA ASP A 189 14.30 -12.80 -2.44
C ASP A 189 15.49 -12.92 -3.40
N GLY A 190 16.58 -12.18 -3.14
CA GLY A 190 17.84 -12.30 -3.86
C GLY A 190 17.87 -11.61 -5.23
N GLU A 191 16.80 -10.92 -5.63
CA GLU A 191 16.80 -10.15 -6.87
C GLU A 191 17.32 -8.73 -6.63
N MET A 192 18.60 -8.52 -6.96
CA MET A 192 19.14 -7.20 -7.34
C MET A 192 18.59 -6.79 -8.71
#